data_AF-X1UNW7-F1
#
_entry.id   AF-X1UNW7-F1
#
_cell.length_a   1.000
_cell.length_b   1.000
_cell.length_c   1.000
_cell.angle_alpha   90.00
_cell.angle_beta   90.00
_cell.angle_gamma   90.00
#
_symmetry.space_group_name_H-M   'P 1'
#
loop_
_entity.id
_entity.type
_entity.pdbx_description
1 polymer ?
#
loop_
_entity_poly.entity_id
_entity_poly.type
_entity_poly.pdbx_seq_one_letter_code
_entity_poly.pdbx_strand_id
1 'polypeptide(L)'
;MEIVYDEEMLKEYVAAAVGVTPDRPILIDKFLENAIETEADAIADSTGAFVPAIMEHIELAGIHSGDSACVIPPVSLTPEHIDTIHRYTKKIAKELNVIGLMNIQYAIANNIVFVLEANPRAS
;
A
#
# COMPACT_ATOMS: atom_id res chain seq x y z
N MET A 1 1.80 13.39 -2.19
CA MET A 1 2.84 12.58 -1.55
C MET A 1 4.15 12.97 -2.19
N GLU A 2 5.20 13.17 -1.41
CA GLU A 2 6.51 13.60 -1.90
C GLU A 2 7.60 12.93 -1.07
N ILE A 3 8.69 12.51 -1.72
CA ILE A 3 9.89 12.03 -1.03
C ILE A 3 10.70 13.25 -0.61
N VAL A 4 10.88 13.40 0.70
CA VAL A 4 11.56 14.55 1.30
C VAL A 4 12.99 14.16 1.67
N TYR A 5 13.98 14.85 1.10
CA TYR A 5 15.40 14.55 1.32
C TYR A 5 16.07 15.42 2.38
N ASP A 6 15.52 16.60 2.66
CA ASP A 6 16.08 17.54 3.64
C ASP A 6 14.99 18.38 4.33
N GLU A 7 15.42 19.21 5.29
CA GLU A 7 14.54 20.05 6.09
C GLU A 7 13.87 21.17 5.27
N GLU A 8 14.53 21.67 4.21
CA GLU A 8 13.98 22.73 3.37
C GLU A 8 12.80 22.18 2.56
N MET A 9 12.97 21.03 1.91
CA MET A 9 11.91 20.32 1.21
C MET A 9 10.71 20.01 2.13
N LEU A 10 10.96 19.59 3.38
CA LEU A 10 9.89 19.31 4.34
C LEU A 10 9.05 20.56 4.61
N LYS A 11 9.72 21.70 4.85
CA LYS A 11 9.05 22.98 5.13
C LYS A 11 8.22 23.43 3.93
N GLU A 12 8.77 23.32 2.73
CA GLU A 12 8.08 23.66 1.49
C GLU A 12 6.83 22.79 1.28
N TYR A 13 6.97 21.47 1.41
CA TYR A 13 5.86 20.53 1.25
C TYR A 13 4.74 20.78 2.28
N VAL A 14 5.09 20.91 3.56
CA VAL A 14 4.10 21.14 4.62
C VAL A 14 3.39 22.47 4.44
N ALA A 15 4.11 23.54 4.06
CA ALA A 15 3.49 24.84 3.79
C ALA A 15 2.49 24.78 2.62
N ALA A 16 2.81 24.02 1.56
CA ALA A 16 1.90 23.79 0.45
C ALA A 16 0.70 22.91 0.83
N ALA A 17 0.91 21.87 1.64
CA ALA A 17 -0.10 20.89 2.01
C ALA A 17 -1.16 21.43 3.00
N VAL A 18 -0.79 22.35 3.90
CA VAL A 18 -1.70 22.98 4.87
C VAL A 18 -2.88 23.69 4.20
N GLY A 19 -2.72 24.15 2.95
CA GLY A 19 -3.81 24.79 2.19
C GLY A 19 -4.89 23.84 1.65
N VAL A 20 -4.67 22.52 1.68
CA VAL A 20 -5.51 21.54 0.95
C VAL A 20 -6.50 20.80 1.85
N THR A 21 -6.13 20.44 3.08
CA THR A 21 -7.03 19.75 4.03
C THR A 21 -6.63 20.00 5.49
N PRO A 22 -7.24 20.99 6.17
CA PRO A 22 -6.90 21.34 7.55
C PRO A 22 -7.13 20.22 8.57
N ASP A 23 -8.12 19.36 8.31
CA ASP A 23 -8.59 18.35 9.26
C ASP A 23 -7.91 16.98 9.10
N ARG A 24 -6.97 16.84 8.15
CA ARG A 24 -6.28 15.57 7.88
C ARG A 24 -4.81 15.67 8.26
N PRO A 25 -4.33 14.90 9.26
CA PRO A 25 -2.93 14.91 9.62
C PRO A 25 -2.06 14.38 8.48
N ILE A 26 -0.85 14.91 8.36
CA ILE A 26 0.15 14.43 7.42
C ILE A 26 0.89 13.26 8.08
N LEU A 27 0.94 12.12 7.39
CA LEU A 27 1.79 10.99 7.78
C LEU A 27 3.20 11.24 7.23
N ILE A 28 4.19 11.17 8.12
CA ILE A 28 5.61 11.12 7.75
C ILE A 28 6.09 9.71 8.06
N ASP A 29 6.64 9.04 7.05
CA ASP A 29 7.11 7.67 7.18
C ASP A 29 8.54 7.53 6.65
N LYS A 30 9.22 6.45 7.04
CA LYS A 30 10.54 6.11 6.55
C LYS A 30 10.44 5.57 5.12
N PHE A 31 11.18 6.15 4.20
CA PHE A 31 11.28 5.64 2.84
C PHE A 31 11.93 4.24 2.81
N LEU A 32 11.30 3.31 2.08
CA LEU A 32 11.77 1.94 1.93
C LEU A 32 12.56 1.82 0.63
N GLU A 33 13.88 1.99 0.72
CA GLU A 33 14.76 1.88 -0.46
C GLU A 33 14.74 0.49 -1.08
N ASN A 34 14.71 0.45 -2.42
CA ASN A 34 14.71 -0.77 -3.24
C ASN A 34 13.59 -1.76 -2.88
N ALA A 35 12.46 -1.27 -2.38
CA ALA A 35 11.33 -2.12 -2.02
C ALA A 35 10.47 -2.43 -3.24
N ILE A 36 10.06 -3.69 -3.39
CA ILE A 36 9.06 -4.08 -4.38
C ILE A 36 7.69 -3.61 -3.87
N GLU A 37 6.93 -2.91 -4.70
CA GLU A 37 5.55 -2.56 -4.38
C GLU A 37 4.59 -3.63 -4.91
N THR A 38 3.56 -3.95 -4.12
CA THR A 38 2.57 -4.96 -4.47
C THR A 38 1.22 -4.59 -3.89
N GLU A 39 0.16 -4.90 -4.63
CA GLU A 39 -1.21 -4.63 -4.20
C GLU A 39 -2.01 -5.93 -4.11
N ALA A 40 -2.96 -5.98 -3.18
CA ALA A 40 -3.90 -7.07 -3.08
C ALA A 40 -5.33 -6.53 -3.11
N ASP A 41 -6.05 -6.87 -4.17
CA ASP A 41 -7.49 -6.68 -4.22
C ASP A 41 -8.19 -7.77 -3.43
N ALA A 42 -9.23 -7.38 -2.71
CA ALA A 42 -10.02 -8.30 -1.91
C ALA A 42 -11.51 -7.94 -1.92
N ILE A 43 -12.33 -8.97 -1.71
CA ILE A 43 -13.74 -8.84 -1.38
C ILE A 43 -13.98 -9.44 0.01
N ALA A 44 -14.67 -8.70 0.87
CA ALA A 44 -14.93 -9.08 2.24
C ALA A 44 -16.44 -9.09 2.55
N ASP A 45 -16.81 -9.97 3.46
CA ASP A 45 -18.13 -10.01 4.08
C ASP A 45 -18.01 -10.22 5.60
N SER A 46 -19.14 -10.43 6.29
CA SER A 46 -19.17 -10.61 7.74
C SER A 46 -18.38 -11.83 8.25
N THR A 47 -17.99 -12.75 7.37
CA THR A 47 -17.33 -14.01 7.70
C THR A 47 -15.83 -13.98 7.43
N GLY A 48 -15.37 -13.13 6.50
CA GLY A 48 -13.96 -13.00 6.18
C GLY A 48 -13.71 -12.25 4.87
N ALA A 49 -12.48 -12.38 4.36
CA ALA A 49 -12.07 -11.79 3.09
C ALA A 49 -11.47 -12.83 2.15
N PHE A 50 -11.77 -12.66 0.87
CA PHE A 50 -11.21 -13.40 -0.25
C PHE A 50 -10.34 -12.46 -1.08
N VAL A 51 -9.13 -12.92 -1.43
CA VAL A 51 -8.13 -12.15 -2.18
C VAL A 51 -7.98 -12.81 -3.55
N PRO A 52 -8.69 -12.34 -4.59
CA PRO A 52 -8.63 -12.94 -5.93
C PRO A 52 -7.30 -12.73 -6.64
N ALA A 53 -6.63 -11.61 -6.39
CA ALA A 53 -5.43 -11.22 -7.11
C ALA A 53 -4.45 -10.50 -6.20
N ILE A 54 -3.17 -10.77 -6.44
CA ILE A 54 -2.05 -9.98 -5.95
C ILE A 54 -1.32 -9.48 -7.20
N MET A 55 -1.01 -8.19 -7.22
CA MET A 55 -0.32 -7.48 -8.31
C MET A 55 1.10 -7.17 -7.85
N GLU A 56 2.09 -7.33 -8.72
CA GLU A 56 3.45 -6.83 -8.49
C GLU A 56 3.72 -5.65 -9.42
N HIS A 57 4.23 -4.55 -8.89
CA HIS A 57 4.65 -3.40 -9.70
C HIS A 57 6.02 -3.66 -10.33
N ILE A 58 6.21 -3.17 -11.56
CA ILE A 58 7.51 -3.21 -12.25
C ILE A 58 8.44 -2.16 -11.65
N GLU A 59 7.91 -0.97 -11.40
CA GLU A 59 8.58 0.09 -10.65
C GLU A 59 8.65 -0.24 -9.16
N LEU A 60 9.73 0.20 -8.51
CA LEU A 60 9.92 0.05 -7.06
C LEU A 60 9.08 1.09 -6.29
N ALA A 61 8.83 0.79 -5.02
CA ALA A 61 8.08 1.67 -4.13
C ALA A 61 8.68 3.08 -4.12
N GLY A 62 7.82 4.08 -4.29
CA GLY A 62 8.19 5.49 -4.44
C GLY A 62 7.75 6.10 -5.77
N ILE A 63 7.38 5.28 -6.76
CA ILE A 63 6.58 5.69 -7.91
C ILE A 63 5.12 5.33 -7.60
N HIS A 64 4.21 6.27 -7.83
CA HIS A 64 2.80 6.07 -7.49
C HIS A 64 2.22 4.87 -8.27
N SER A 65 1.38 4.06 -7.61
CA SER A 65 0.85 2.83 -8.21
C SER A 65 0.11 3.07 -9.54
N GLY A 66 -0.68 4.15 -9.61
CA GLY A 66 -1.36 4.57 -10.84
C GLY A 66 -0.44 5.00 -12.00
N ASP A 67 0.84 5.27 -11.72
CA ASP A 67 1.86 5.58 -12.73
C ASP A 67 2.79 4.39 -13.01
N SER A 68 2.62 3.28 -12.28
CA SER A 68 3.45 2.08 -12.39
C SER A 68 2.82 1.05 -13.33
N ALA A 69 3.65 0.34 -14.09
CA ALA A 69 3.23 -0.89 -14.73
C ALA A 69 3.12 -2.00 -13.68
N CYS A 70 2.22 -2.96 -13.89
CA CYS A 70 2.07 -4.10 -12.99
C CYS A 70 1.82 -5.41 -13.72
N VAL A 71 2.04 -6.52 -13.02
CA VAL A 71 1.85 -7.89 -13.52
C VAL A 71 1.01 -8.72 -12.55
N ILE A 72 0.12 -9.53 -13.12
CA ILE A 72 -0.68 -10.55 -12.42
C ILE A 72 -0.53 -11.87 -13.19
N PRO A 73 -0.15 -12.99 -12.53
CA PRO A 73 0.28 -13.09 -11.13
C PRO A 73 1.65 -12.42 -10.89
N PRO A 74 2.05 -12.19 -9.61
CA PRO A 74 3.37 -11.66 -9.31
C PRO A 74 4.46 -12.63 -9.78
N VAL A 75 5.61 -12.08 -10.18
CA VAL A 75 6.71 -12.82 -10.82
C VAL A 75 7.90 -13.05 -9.90
N SER A 76 8.19 -12.12 -8.97
CA SER A 76 9.36 -12.18 -8.10
C SER A 76 9.03 -12.45 -6.62
N LEU A 77 7.75 -12.37 -6.25
CA LEU A 77 7.31 -12.64 -4.88
C LEU A 77 7.46 -14.13 -4.52
N THR A 78 8.03 -14.39 -3.34
CA THR A 78 8.12 -15.74 -2.80
C THR A 78 6.75 -16.22 -2.28
N PRO A 79 6.53 -17.54 -2.15
CA PRO A 79 5.33 -18.07 -1.51
C PRO A 79 5.09 -17.49 -0.11
N GLU A 80 6.15 -17.26 0.68
CA GLU A 80 6.06 -16.69 2.02
C GLU A 80 5.58 -15.23 2.00
N HIS A 81 5.98 -14.44 0.99
CA HIS A 81 5.46 -13.09 0.79
C HIS A 81 3.96 -13.12 0.47
N ILE A 82 3.55 -13.99 -0.46
CA ILE A 82 2.16 -14.16 -0.88
C ILE A 82 1.27 -14.60 0.29
N ASP A 83 1.70 -15.58 1.07
CA ASP A 83 0.98 -16.04 2.26
C ASP A 83 0.86 -14.95 3.33
N THR A 84 1.91 -14.13 3.48
CA THR A 84 1.90 -13.00 4.40
C THR A 84 0.92 -11.92 3.95
N ILE A 85 0.89 -11.58 2.66
CA ILE A 85 -0.05 -10.64 2.06
C ILE A 85 -1.49 -11.14 2.27
N HIS A 86 -1.79 -12.40 1.97
CA HIS A 86 -3.12 -12.98 2.23
C HIS A 86 -3.54 -12.87 3.69
N ARG A 87 -2.62 -13.19 4.62
CA ARG A 87 -2.88 -13.12 6.05
C ARG A 87 -3.12 -11.68 6.51
N TYR A 88 -2.31 -10.73 6.06
CA TYR A 88 -2.48 -9.32 6.41
C TYR A 88 -3.79 -8.76 5.84
N THR A 89 -4.09 -9.03 4.56
CA THR A 89 -5.33 -8.57 3.93
C THR A 89 -6.56 -9.04 4.68
N LYS A 90 -6.62 -10.33 5.05
CA LYS A 90 -7.75 -10.86 5.82
C LYS A 90 -7.88 -10.25 7.21
N LYS A 91 -6.75 -10.01 7.89
CA LYS A 91 -6.76 -9.38 9.24
C LYS A 91 -7.21 -7.92 9.15
N ILE A 92 -6.71 -7.17 8.18
CA ILE A 92 -7.07 -5.76 7.97
C ILE A 92 -8.54 -5.63 7.57
N ALA A 93 -9.02 -6.45 6.62
CA ALA A 93 -10.42 -6.47 6.21
C ALA A 93 -11.37 -6.67 7.40
N LYS A 94 -11.03 -7.61 8.29
CA LYS A 94 -11.79 -7.91 9.50
C LYS A 94 -11.74 -6.75 10.51
N GLU A 95 -10.56 -6.21 10.77
CA GLU A 95 -10.38 -5.12 11.74
C GLU A 95 -11.12 -3.85 11.30
N LEU A 96 -11.12 -3.55 9.99
CA LEU A 96 -11.82 -2.42 9.41
C LEU A 96 -13.31 -2.68 9.15
N ASN A 97 -13.82 -3.88 9.48
CA ASN A 97 -15.21 -4.31 9.24
C ASN A 97 -15.67 -4.08 7.79
N VAL A 98 -14.80 -4.38 6.82
CA VAL A 98 -15.12 -4.19 5.40
C VAL A 98 -16.22 -5.15 4.96
N ILE A 99 -17.26 -4.62 4.31
CA ILE A 99 -18.27 -5.39 3.59
C ILE A 99 -18.29 -4.87 2.15
N GLY A 100 -17.78 -5.67 1.22
CA GLY A 100 -17.59 -5.27 -0.19
C GLY A 100 -16.12 -5.33 -0.61
N LEU A 101 -15.75 -4.48 -1.57
CA LEU A 101 -14.41 -4.44 -2.15
C LEU A 101 -13.45 -3.63 -1.29
N MET A 102 -12.19 -4.04 -1.29
CA MET A 102 -11.07 -3.27 -0.76
C MET A 102 -9.79 -3.57 -1.53
N ASN A 103 -8.88 -2.61 -1.51
CA ASN A 103 -7.52 -2.74 -2.02
C ASN A 103 -6.53 -2.44 -0.89
N ILE A 104 -5.41 -3.14 -0.85
CA ILE A 104 -4.34 -2.90 0.12
C ILE A 104 -3.02 -2.86 -0.62
N GLN A 105 -2.24 -1.82 -0.36
CA GLN A 105 -0.90 -1.65 -0.89
C GLN A 105 0.14 -2.09 0.13
N TYR A 106 1.17 -2.77 -0.35
CA TYR A 106 2.26 -3.32 0.44
C TYR A 106 3.60 -2.98 -0.21
N ALA A 107 4.65 -2.98 0.61
CA ALA A 107 6.03 -2.93 0.15
C ALA A 107 6.81 -4.12 0.72
N ILE A 108 7.72 -4.67 -0.08
CA ILE A 108 8.59 -5.77 0.33
C ILE A 108 10.03 -5.28 0.31
N ALA A 109 10.64 -5.17 1.48
CA ALA A 109 12.03 -4.76 1.64
C ALA A 109 12.74 -5.70 2.61
N ASN A 110 13.95 -6.15 2.27
CA ASN A 110 14.74 -7.07 3.10
C ASN A 110 13.95 -8.32 3.56
N ASN A 111 13.13 -8.89 2.66
CA ASN A 111 12.28 -10.06 2.91
C ASN A 111 11.21 -9.83 4.01
N ILE A 112 10.83 -8.58 4.25
CA ILE A 112 9.76 -8.17 5.18
C ILE A 112 8.65 -7.51 4.37
N VAL A 113 7.41 -7.95 4.59
CA VAL A 113 6.20 -7.33 4.01
C VAL A 113 5.71 -6.22 4.94
N PHE A 114 5.70 -4.99 4.44
CA PHE A 114 5.17 -3.79 5.07
C PHE A 114 3.81 -3.44 4.47
N VAL A 115 2.90 -2.91 5.30
CA VAL A 115 1.61 -2.36 4.84
C VAL A 115 1.80 -0.87 4.59
N LEU A 116 1.44 -0.38 3.41
CA LEU A 116 1.48 1.04 3.07
C LEU A 116 0.15 1.72 3.38
N GLU A 117 -0.92 1.23 2.75
CA GLU A 117 -2.27 1.75 2.98
C GLU A 117 -3.35 0.70 2.68
N ALA A 118 -4.55 0.94 3.21
CA ALA A 118 -5.73 0.13 2.94
C ALA A 118 -6.89 1.03 2.51
N ASN A 119 -7.44 0.73 1.34
CA ASN A 119 -8.57 1.42 0.72
C ASN A 119 -9.82 0.54 0.86
N PRO A 120 -10.74 0.81 1.82
CA PRO A 120 -11.96 0.01 2.02
C PRO A 120 -13.05 0.36 0.99
N ARG A 121 -12.67 0.30 -0.29
CA ARG A 121 -13.47 0.64 -1.47
C ARG A 121 -12.87 -0.04 -2.72
N ALA A 122 -13.57 0.04 -3.85
CA ALA A 122 -12.97 -0.25 -5.14
C ALA A 122 -11.86 0.77 -5.48
N SER A 123 -10.81 0.30 -6.14
CA SER A 123 -9.68 1.06 -6.67
C SER A 123 -9.61 0.93 -8.18
#